data_AF-A0A7V0VZW1-F1
#
_entry.id   AF-A0A7V0VZW1-F1
#
_cell.length_a   1.000
_cell.length_b   1.000
_cell.length_c   1.000
_cell.angle_alpha   90.00
_cell.angle_beta   90.00
_cell.angle_gamma   90.00
#
_symmetry.space_group_name_H-M   'P 1'
#
loop_
_entity.id
_entity.type
_entity.pdbx_description
1 polymer ?
#
loop_
_entity_poly.entity_id
_entity_poly.type
_entity_poly.pdbx_seq_one_letter_code
_entity_poly.pdbx_strand_id
1 'polypeptide(L)'
;MYKNIMNLIISELQTRKCIRDIAQHWSYRSTVPGPGLRNVSNFLCQRHRENGIKAEVIPYPADDKTEWLNGHKNPLEWLPRSAKLEILKPDEKAGLICSYAEEPLCLVSNSTSTPKGGIDAPIVIVNNGSKDENYEGIDLAGKIIFTNIPAGSVEGQARKRGAVGIISDCVSPPWLVSYPPVREPEDAPDLTMWSILSGSHNEKGLWGFNLSARQGRRLRKIVQESDESVILHAEVDADLIEGSSELVNAILLGTDLADEEIWVLAHSSEPGARDNASGCCLSVEIARTLKTLIDNRKLPPLRRSIKFLNAV
;
A
#
# COMPACT_ATOMS: atom_id res chain seq x y z
N MET A 1 40.33 -0.33 -11.08
CA MET A 1 39.50 0.84 -11.46
C MET A 1 38.18 0.85 -10.66
N TYR A 2 37.30 -0.15 -10.82
CA TYR A 2 35.99 -0.18 -10.15
C TYR A 2 36.04 -0.13 -8.62
N LYS A 3 37.01 -0.81 -7.99
CA LYS A 3 37.17 -0.78 -6.52
C LYS A 3 37.35 0.64 -5.97
N ASN A 4 38.08 1.50 -6.67
CA ASN A 4 38.30 2.87 -6.23
C ASN A 4 37.02 3.70 -6.35
N ILE A 5 36.25 3.53 -7.44
CA ILE A 5 34.95 4.19 -7.62
C ILE A 5 33.97 3.74 -6.52
N MET A 6 33.90 2.44 -6.26
CA MET A 6 33.04 1.89 -5.21
C MET A 6 33.43 2.43 -3.82
N ASN A 7 34.73 2.51 -3.51
CA ASN A 7 35.19 3.09 -2.25
C ASN A 7 34.79 4.56 -2.10
N LEU A 8 34.90 5.36 -3.17
CA LEU A 8 34.46 6.75 -3.17
C LEU A 8 32.97 6.87 -2.89
N ILE A 9 32.14 6.09 -3.59
CA ILE A 9 30.69 6.06 -3.39
C ILE A 9 30.36 5.65 -1.95
N ILE A 10 30.91 4.53 -1.47
CA ILE A 10 30.67 4.03 -0.11
C ILE A 10 31.06 5.08 0.94
N SER A 11 32.19 5.77 0.74
CA SER A 11 32.67 6.80 1.67
C SER A 11 31.80 8.06 1.70
N GLU A 12 31.08 8.35 0.62
CA GLU A 12 30.24 9.55 0.48
C GLU A 12 28.80 9.31 0.93
N LEU A 13 28.32 8.05 0.97
CA LEU A 13 26.96 7.71 1.39
C LEU A 13 26.67 8.18 2.83
N GLN A 14 25.59 8.93 2.98
CA GLN A 14 25.08 9.44 4.25
C GLN A 14 23.95 8.56 4.77
N THR A 15 24.29 7.37 5.28
CA THR A 15 23.32 6.37 5.75
C THR A 15 22.35 6.91 6.81
N ARG A 16 22.82 7.74 7.75
CA ARG A 16 21.95 8.37 8.76
C ARG A 16 20.94 9.34 8.17
N LYS A 17 21.31 10.07 7.10
CA LYS A 17 20.37 10.94 6.39
C LYS A 17 19.30 10.10 5.70
N CYS A 18 19.71 9.06 4.98
CA CYS A 18 18.82 8.12 4.33
C CYS A 18 17.82 7.48 5.31
N ILE A 19 18.26 7.03 6.49
CA ILE A 19 17.36 6.46 7.52
C ILE A 19 16.30 7.48 7.99
N ARG A 20 16.66 8.77 8.13
CA ARG A 20 15.68 9.83 8.47
C ARG A 20 14.69 10.06 7.34
N ASP A 21 15.17 10.08 6.10
CA ASP A 21 14.30 10.23 4.92
C ASP A 21 13.36 9.03 4.77
N ILE A 22 13.81 7.81 5.09
CA ILE A 22 12.96 6.60 5.12
C ILE A 22 11.84 6.75 6.16
N ALA A 23 12.16 7.22 7.37
CA ALA A 23 11.14 7.43 8.40
C ALA A 23 10.10 8.49 7.97
N GLN A 24 10.55 9.57 7.33
CA GLN A 24 9.66 10.61 6.80
C GLN A 24 8.79 10.08 5.65
N HIS A 25 9.38 9.38 4.67
CA HIS A 25 8.66 8.75 3.57
C HIS A 25 7.58 7.79 4.09
N TRP A 26 7.98 6.90 5.00
CA TRP A 26 7.09 5.91 5.62
C TRP A 26 5.88 6.57 6.30
N SER A 27 6.08 7.74 6.94
CA SER A 27 5.00 8.46 7.62
C SER A 27 3.87 8.96 6.71
N TYR A 28 4.12 9.11 5.39
CA TYR A 28 3.11 9.57 4.44
C TYR A 28 2.13 8.49 4.00
N ARG A 29 2.42 7.20 4.24
CA ARG A 29 1.51 6.07 3.97
C ARG A 29 1.06 6.01 2.49
N SER A 30 2.03 5.96 1.58
CA SER A 30 1.78 5.88 0.14
C SER A 30 1.42 4.46 -0.29
N THR A 31 0.17 4.03 -0.15
CA THR A 31 -0.24 2.65 -0.50
C THR A 31 -0.79 2.49 -1.92
N VAL A 32 -1.49 3.50 -2.44
CA VAL A 32 -2.19 3.52 -3.74
C VAL A 32 -2.22 4.98 -4.23
N PRO A 33 -2.64 5.26 -5.49
CA PRO A 33 -2.90 6.64 -5.92
C PRO A 33 -3.77 7.39 -4.92
N GLY A 34 -3.32 8.57 -4.48
CA GLY A 34 -3.97 9.31 -3.41
C GLY A 34 -3.02 10.25 -2.65
N PRO A 35 -3.50 10.86 -1.54
CA PRO A 35 -2.76 11.88 -0.82
C PRO A 35 -1.40 11.41 -0.31
N GLY A 36 -1.29 10.15 0.13
CA GLY A 36 -0.04 9.57 0.62
C GLY A 36 1.03 9.50 -0.46
N LEU A 37 0.69 8.96 -1.63
CA LEU A 37 1.59 8.88 -2.80
C LEU A 37 1.99 10.27 -3.28
N ARG A 38 1.03 11.20 -3.38
CA ARG A 38 1.29 12.59 -3.76
C ARG A 38 2.28 13.27 -2.81
N ASN A 39 2.11 13.08 -1.50
CA ASN A 39 3.01 13.64 -0.49
C ASN A 39 4.42 13.04 -0.59
N VAL A 40 4.54 11.72 -0.78
CA VAL A 40 5.82 11.05 -1.02
C VAL A 40 6.50 11.57 -2.27
N SER A 41 5.79 11.68 -3.39
CA SER A 41 6.34 12.16 -4.65
C SER A 41 6.87 13.59 -4.54
N ASN A 42 6.11 14.47 -3.89
CA ASN A 42 6.56 15.84 -3.60
C ASN A 42 7.79 15.87 -2.68
N PHE A 43 7.80 15.04 -1.64
CA PHE A 43 8.93 14.90 -0.72
C PHE A 43 10.20 14.45 -1.44
N LEU A 44 10.12 13.41 -2.27
CA LEU A 44 11.26 12.87 -3.02
C LEU A 44 11.79 13.91 -4.03
N CYS A 45 10.90 14.58 -4.78
CA CYS A 45 11.29 15.68 -5.67
C CYS A 45 11.96 16.82 -4.91
N GLN A 46 11.44 17.21 -3.74
CA GLN A 46 12.05 18.23 -2.90
C GLN A 46 13.46 17.82 -2.46
N ARG A 47 13.65 16.58 -2.00
CA ARG A 47 14.97 16.08 -1.59
C ARG A 47 15.96 16.09 -2.75
N HIS A 48 15.55 15.69 -3.96
CA HIS A 48 16.41 15.82 -5.14
C HIS A 48 16.81 17.28 -5.42
N ARG A 49 15.84 18.21 -5.40
CA ARG A 49 16.09 19.64 -5.64
C ARG A 49 17.02 20.27 -4.61
N GLU A 50 16.86 19.93 -3.33
CA GLU A 50 17.76 20.37 -2.25
C GLU A 50 19.19 19.87 -2.44
N ASN A 51 19.37 18.72 -3.10
CA ASN A 51 20.68 18.21 -3.50
C ASN A 51 21.19 18.83 -4.81
N GLY A 52 20.51 19.85 -5.36
CA GLY A 52 20.86 20.53 -6.61
C GLY A 52 20.57 19.71 -7.87
N ILE A 53 19.65 18.75 -7.81
CA ILE A 53 19.29 17.85 -8.91
C ILE A 53 17.96 18.31 -9.51
N LYS A 54 17.88 18.40 -10.84
CA LYS A 54 16.63 18.71 -11.53
C LYS A 54 15.64 17.56 -11.28
N ALA A 55 14.49 17.88 -10.72
CA ALA A 55 13.43 16.91 -10.46
C ALA A 55 12.03 17.51 -10.63
N GLU A 56 11.09 16.70 -11.09
CA GLU A 56 9.68 17.05 -11.26
C GLU A 56 8.77 15.86 -10.93
N VAL A 57 7.53 16.16 -10.56
CA VAL A 57 6.46 15.17 -10.47
C VAL A 57 5.70 15.23 -11.79
N ILE A 58 5.62 14.11 -12.49
CA ILE A 58 4.83 13.94 -13.69
C ILE A 58 3.51 13.27 -13.29
N PRO A 59 2.37 13.97 -13.36
CA PRO A 59 1.09 13.36 -13.08
C PRO A 59 0.67 12.45 -14.25
N TYR A 60 0.03 11.32 -13.93
CA TYR A 60 -0.62 10.45 -14.90
C TYR A 60 -2.00 10.02 -14.40
N PRO A 61 -2.94 9.63 -15.29
CA PRO A 61 -4.32 9.37 -14.88
C PRO A 61 -4.45 8.18 -13.91
N ALA A 62 -5.26 8.37 -12.87
CA ALA A 62 -5.79 7.36 -11.97
C ALA A 62 -7.32 7.34 -12.13
N ASP A 63 -7.80 6.67 -13.18
CA ASP A 63 -9.13 6.89 -13.74
C ASP A 63 -9.88 5.60 -14.12
N ASP A 64 -9.27 4.41 -13.95
CA ASP A 64 -9.81 3.11 -14.39
C ASP A 64 -10.27 3.11 -15.87
N LYS A 65 -9.64 3.94 -16.71
CA LYS A 65 -9.96 4.09 -18.15
C LYS A 65 -8.70 4.12 -19.00
N THR A 66 -7.69 4.88 -18.58
CA THR A 66 -6.43 5.01 -19.29
C THR A 66 -5.68 3.69 -19.21
N GLU A 67 -5.43 3.09 -20.37
CA GLU A 67 -4.73 1.83 -20.50
C GLU A 67 -3.24 2.04 -20.78
N TRP A 68 -2.42 1.31 -20.03
CA TRP A 68 -1.00 1.14 -20.29
C TRP A 68 -0.71 -0.29 -20.73
N LEU A 69 0.57 -0.58 -21.00
CA LEU A 69 1.13 -1.88 -21.45
C LEU A 69 0.16 -3.07 -21.27
N ASN A 70 -0.29 -3.66 -22.38
CA ASN A 70 -1.20 -4.81 -22.42
C ASN A 70 -2.61 -4.58 -21.81
N GLY A 71 -3.14 -3.35 -21.87
CA GLY A 71 -4.52 -3.05 -21.45
C GLY A 71 -4.69 -2.90 -19.94
N HIS A 72 -3.59 -2.76 -19.18
CA HIS A 72 -3.68 -2.56 -17.72
C HIS A 72 -4.14 -1.14 -17.44
N LYS A 73 -5.20 -1.02 -16.65
CA LYS A 73 -5.76 0.26 -16.20
C LYS A 73 -5.23 0.60 -14.83
N ASN A 74 -4.94 1.88 -14.61
CA ASN A 74 -4.63 2.36 -13.26
C ASN A 74 -5.92 2.40 -12.43
N PRO A 75 -5.84 2.10 -11.12
CA PRO A 75 -6.98 2.28 -10.23
C PRO A 75 -7.35 3.76 -10.12
N LEU A 76 -8.54 4.02 -9.58
CA LEU A 76 -8.98 5.35 -9.18
C LEU A 76 -8.11 5.91 -8.05
N GLU A 77 -8.13 7.23 -7.88
CA GLU A 77 -7.50 7.89 -6.72
C GLU A 77 -8.33 7.63 -5.45
N TRP A 78 -7.66 7.16 -4.40
CA TRP A 78 -8.29 6.81 -3.13
C TRP A 78 -8.07 7.89 -2.06
N LEU A 79 -9.17 8.35 -1.47
CA LEU A 79 -9.20 9.42 -0.46
C LEU A 79 -9.75 8.90 0.88
N PRO A 80 -8.96 8.18 1.70
CA PRO A 80 -9.39 7.74 3.02
C PRO A 80 -9.41 8.89 4.03
N ARG A 81 -10.45 8.95 4.87
CA ARG A 81 -10.59 9.97 5.93
C ARG A 81 -10.76 9.35 7.30
N SER A 82 -11.66 8.38 7.45
CA SER A 82 -11.84 7.65 8.71
C SER A 82 -12.40 6.26 8.48
N ALA A 83 -12.14 5.34 9.41
CA ALA A 83 -12.82 4.06 9.46
C ALA A 83 -12.83 3.50 10.88
N LYS A 84 -13.90 2.78 11.24
CA LYS A 84 -14.05 2.05 12.50
C LYS A 84 -14.80 0.75 12.24
N LEU A 85 -14.40 -0.29 12.96
CA LEU A 85 -15.08 -1.57 12.99
C LEU A 85 -15.26 -1.99 14.43
N GLU A 86 -16.50 -2.30 14.80
CA GLU A 86 -16.85 -2.73 16.15
C GLU A 86 -17.83 -3.90 16.15
N ILE A 87 -17.82 -4.66 17.23
CA ILE A 87 -18.83 -5.67 17.50
C ILE A 87 -20.05 -4.94 18.05
N LEU A 88 -21.19 -5.10 17.38
CA LEU A 88 -22.48 -4.61 17.87
C LEU A 88 -23.22 -5.70 18.65
N LYS A 89 -23.22 -6.93 18.14
CA LYS A 89 -23.77 -8.10 18.83
C LYS A 89 -22.81 -9.28 18.80
N PRO A 90 -22.77 -10.11 19.87
CA PRO A 90 -23.63 -10.01 21.06
C PRO A 90 -23.20 -8.90 22.04
N ASP A 91 -24.14 -8.38 22.83
CA ASP A 91 -23.95 -7.16 23.66
C ASP A 91 -22.77 -7.31 24.66
N GLU A 92 -22.56 -8.50 25.21
CA GLU A 92 -21.46 -8.77 26.16
C GLU A 92 -20.08 -8.79 25.51
N LYS A 93 -20.01 -8.85 24.18
CA LYS A 93 -18.78 -8.73 23.39
C LYS A 93 -18.68 -7.41 22.65
N ALA A 94 -19.66 -6.52 22.82
CA ALA A 94 -19.71 -5.25 22.11
C ALA A 94 -18.46 -4.39 22.36
N GLY A 95 -18.02 -3.70 21.31
CA GLY A 95 -16.91 -2.75 21.39
C GLY A 95 -15.99 -2.76 20.18
N LEU A 96 -15.10 -1.76 20.18
CA LEU A 96 -14.17 -1.48 19.09
C LEU A 96 -13.20 -2.65 18.84
N ILE A 97 -13.06 -3.04 17.57
CA ILE A 97 -12.05 -4.01 17.11
C ILE A 97 -10.81 -3.25 16.63
N CYS A 98 -10.99 -2.30 15.71
CA CYS A 98 -9.93 -1.48 15.14
C CYS A 98 -10.47 -0.14 14.62
N SER A 99 -9.57 0.83 14.47
CA SER A 99 -9.88 2.13 13.87
C SER A 99 -8.72 2.64 13.02
N TYR A 100 -9.04 3.34 11.93
CA TYR A 100 -8.06 3.95 11.03
C TYR A 100 -7.16 4.99 11.72
N ALA A 101 -7.70 5.64 12.76
CA ALA A 101 -6.96 6.62 13.54
C ALA A 101 -5.80 6.00 14.33
N GLU A 102 -5.98 4.78 14.84
CA GLU A 102 -4.97 4.05 15.61
C GLU A 102 -4.07 3.19 14.72
N GLU A 103 -4.66 2.40 13.82
CA GLU A 103 -3.96 1.50 12.90
C GLU A 103 -4.48 1.72 11.46
N PRO A 104 -3.81 2.56 10.66
CA PRO A 104 -4.28 2.92 9.32
C PRO A 104 -4.33 1.74 8.35
N LEU A 105 -3.48 0.73 8.53
CA LEU A 105 -3.48 -0.46 7.69
C LEU A 105 -4.67 -1.37 7.98
N CYS A 106 -5.44 -1.09 9.04
CA CYS A 106 -6.68 -1.78 9.30
C CYS A 106 -7.74 -1.49 8.24
N LEU A 107 -7.67 -0.38 7.51
CA LEU A 107 -8.55 -0.12 6.37
C LEU A 107 -7.90 -0.68 5.10
N VAL A 108 -8.59 -1.58 4.41
CA VAL A 108 -8.13 -2.12 3.12
C VAL A 108 -8.07 -0.96 2.12
N SER A 109 -6.93 -0.79 1.46
CA SER A 109 -6.76 0.28 0.47
C SER A 109 -7.78 0.11 -0.67
N ASN A 110 -8.25 1.23 -1.22
CA ASN A 110 -9.35 1.30 -2.19
C ASN A 110 -10.74 0.89 -1.66
N SER A 111 -10.94 0.87 -0.34
CA SER A 111 -12.29 0.74 0.25
C SER A 111 -13.16 1.97 -0.06
N THR A 112 -14.43 1.75 -0.37
CA THR A 112 -15.43 2.82 -0.51
C THR A 112 -16.10 3.16 0.82
N SER A 113 -16.73 4.33 0.93
CA SER A 113 -17.54 4.70 2.09
C SER A 113 -18.69 3.72 2.39
N THR A 114 -19.04 3.58 3.65
CA THR A 114 -20.35 3.03 4.09
C THR A 114 -21.45 4.08 3.87
N PRO A 115 -22.74 3.71 3.95
CA PRO A 115 -23.82 4.69 4.09
C PRO A 115 -23.58 5.64 5.27
N LYS A 116 -24.24 6.81 5.23
CA LYS A 116 -24.19 7.77 6.33
C LYS A 116 -24.69 7.13 7.62
N GLY A 117 -23.86 7.17 8.66
CA GLY A 117 -24.15 6.52 9.95
C GLY A 117 -23.70 5.06 10.06
N GLY A 118 -22.95 4.57 9.07
CA GLY A 118 -22.40 3.21 9.08
C GLY A 118 -23.37 2.15 8.56
N ILE A 119 -22.98 0.88 8.72
CA ILE A 119 -23.77 -0.28 8.35
C ILE A 119 -23.60 -1.39 9.40
N ASP A 120 -24.72 -1.97 9.81
CA ASP A 120 -24.75 -3.18 10.64
C ASP A 120 -24.91 -4.39 9.73
N ALA A 121 -24.02 -5.37 9.86
CA ALA A 121 -24.11 -6.58 9.05
C ALA A 121 -23.60 -7.82 9.79
N PRO A 122 -24.22 -8.98 9.55
CA PRO A 122 -23.74 -10.25 10.10
C PRO A 122 -22.43 -10.66 9.44
N ILE A 123 -21.55 -11.26 10.23
CA ILE A 123 -20.27 -11.82 9.77
C ILE A 123 -20.43 -13.29 9.37
N VAL A 124 -19.75 -13.70 8.29
CA VAL A 124 -19.64 -15.09 7.84
C VAL A 124 -18.18 -15.45 7.63
N ILE A 125 -17.71 -16.47 8.34
CA ILE A 125 -16.33 -16.96 8.18
C ILE A 125 -16.24 -17.80 6.91
N VAL A 126 -15.37 -17.38 5.98
CA VAL A 126 -15.01 -18.16 4.78
C VAL A 126 -13.50 -18.19 4.65
N ASN A 127 -12.91 -19.33 5.03
CA ASN A 127 -11.47 -19.55 4.87
C ASN A 127 -11.14 -19.89 3.42
N ASN A 128 -10.02 -19.37 2.92
CA ASN A 128 -9.54 -19.59 1.56
C ASN A 128 -10.59 -19.27 0.47
N GLY A 129 -11.39 -18.22 0.65
CA GLY A 129 -12.52 -17.86 -0.20
C GLY A 129 -12.17 -17.31 -1.60
N SER A 130 -11.12 -17.81 -2.25
CA SER A 130 -10.72 -17.34 -3.57
C SER A 130 -11.50 -18.01 -4.71
N LYS A 131 -12.21 -19.11 -4.46
CA LYS A 131 -12.90 -19.90 -5.49
C LYS A 131 -14.39 -20.06 -5.21
N ASP A 132 -15.15 -20.37 -6.25
CA ASP A 132 -16.61 -20.48 -6.17
C ASP A 132 -17.05 -21.60 -5.22
N GLU A 133 -16.31 -22.71 -5.17
CA GLU A 133 -16.63 -23.90 -4.37
C GLU A 133 -16.56 -23.60 -2.86
N ASN A 134 -15.81 -22.58 -2.45
CA ASN A 134 -15.71 -22.17 -1.04
C ASN A 134 -17.00 -21.52 -0.50
N TYR A 135 -17.96 -21.23 -1.38
CA TYR A 135 -19.20 -20.53 -1.06
C TYR A 135 -20.45 -21.37 -1.30
N GLU A 136 -20.31 -22.67 -1.56
CA GLU A 136 -21.47 -23.55 -1.75
C GLU A 136 -22.36 -23.56 -0.50
N GLY A 137 -23.65 -23.23 -0.69
CA GLY A 137 -24.62 -23.15 0.40
C GLY A 137 -24.49 -21.93 1.32
N ILE A 138 -23.59 -20.99 1.03
CA ILE A 138 -23.38 -19.77 1.84
C ILE A 138 -24.09 -18.59 1.20
N ASP A 139 -25.08 -18.03 1.90
CA ASP A 139 -25.69 -16.74 1.53
C ASP A 139 -24.84 -15.58 2.05
N LEU A 140 -24.40 -14.69 1.16
CA LEU A 140 -23.57 -13.53 1.48
C LEU A 140 -24.23 -12.18 1.19
N ALA A 141 -25.47 -12.17 0.68
CA ALA A 141 -26.14 -10.91 0.37
C ALA A 141 -26.31 -10.07 1.66
N GLY A 142 -25.75 -8.86 1.67
CA GLY A 142 -25.82 -7.98 2.85
C GLY A 142 -24.90 -8.38 4.01
N LYS A 143 -24.00 -9.36 3.83
CA LYS A 143 -23.13 -9.90 4.89
C LYS A 143 -21.67 -9.47 4.74
N ILE A 144 -20.91 -9.61 5.83
CA ILE A 144 -19.46 -9.36 5.87
C ILE A 144 -18.73 -10.70 5.76
N ILE A 145 -17.83 -10.84 4.79
CA ILE A 145 -16.98 -12.03 4.68
C ILE A 145 -15.79 -11.86 5.64
N PHE A 146 -15.50 -12.86 6.46
CA PHE A 146 -14.28 -12.91 7.26
C PHE A 146 -13.37 -14.05 6.81
N THR A 147 -12.19 -13.71 6.29
CA THR A 147 -11.27 -14.64 5.65
C THR A 147 -9.85 -14.59 6.22
N ASN A 148 -9.06 -15.64 5.95
CA ASN A 148 -7.64 -15.76 6.34
C ASN A 148 -6.66 -15.45 5.19
N ILE A 149 -7.16 -15.08 4.01
CA ILE A 149 -6.36 -14.67 2.84
C ILE A 149 -6.52 -13.16 2.58
N PRO A 150 -5.65 -12.52 1.79
CA PRO A 150 -5.75 -11.08 1.55
C PRO A 150 -7.12 -10.67 1.01
N ALA A 151 -7.65 -9.52 1.43
CA ALA A 151 -9.01 -9.09 1.07
C ALA A 151 -9.22 -9.01 -0.46
N GLY A 152 -8.23 -8.53 -1.21
CA GLY A 152 -8.27 -8.49 -2.67
C GLY A 152 -8.43 -9.86 -3.34
N SER A 153 -8.01 -10.95 -2.71
CA SER A 153 -8.23 -12.32 -3.23
C SER A 153 -9.69 -12.77 -3.15
N VAL A 154 -10.52 -12.08 -2.37
CA VAL A 154 -11.94 -12.39 -2.14
C VAL A 154 -12.86 -11.36 -2.80
N GLU A 155 -12.33 -10.22 -3.27
CA GLU A 155 -13.12 -9.13 -3.83
C GLU A 155 -14.12 -9.58 -4.91
N GLY A 156 -13.66 -10.34 -5.91
CA GLY A 156 -14.53 -10.80 -7.00
C GLY A 156 -15.69 -11.66 -6.49
N GLN A 157 -15.44 -12.49 -5.48
CA GLN A 157 -16.47 -13.34 -4.85
C GLN A 157 -17.45 -12.53 -4.01
N ALA A 158 -16.93 -11.56 -3.25
CA ALA A 158 -17.73 -10.63 -2.45
C ALA A 158 -18.72 -9.85 -3.33
N ARG A 159 -18.22 -9.27 -4.43
CA ARG A 159 -19.04 -8.50 -5.38
C ARG A 159 -20.09 -9.38 -6.07
N LYS A 160 -19.67 -10.55 -6.59
CA LYS A 160 -20.56 -11.51 -7.26
C LYS A 160 -21.73 -11.96 -6.38
N ARG A 161 -21.54 -12.02 -5.06
CA ARG A 161 -22.52 -12.55 -4.10
C ARG A 161 -23.21 -11.47 -3.25
N GLY A 162 -22.94 -10.19 -3.52
CA GLY A 162 -23.59 -9.08 -2.82
C GLY A 162 -23.18 -8.92 -1.35
N ALA A 163 -21.97 -9.36 -0.99
CA ALA A 163 -21.38 -9.02 0.30
C ALA A 163 -21.15 -7.52 0.40
N VAL A 164 -21.31 -6.96 1.60
CA VAL A 164 -21.16 -5.51 1.85
C VAL A 164 -19.77 -5.14 2.34
N GLY A 165 -19.03 -6.09 2.90
CA GLY A 165 -17.68 -5.86 3.39
C GLY A 165 -16.82 -7.12 3.47
N ILE A 166 -15.50 -6.92 3.55
CA ILE A 166 -14.52 -7.99 3.74
C ILE A 166 -13.68 -7.70 4.98
N ILE A 167 -13.47 -8.70 5.82
CA ILE A 167 -12.50 -8.69 6.91
C ILE A 167 -11.44 -9.74 6.59
N SER A 168 -10.18 -9.40 6.73
CA SER A 168 -9.05 -10.32 6.56
C SER A 168 -8.18 -10.32 7.81
N ASP A 169 -7.82 -11.50 8.32
CA ASP A 169 -6.74 -11.67 9.31
C ASP A 169 -5.52 -12.38 8.70
N CYS A 170 -5.28 -12.16 7.40
CA CYS A 170 -4.14 -12.71 6.70
C CYS A 170 -2.81 -12.24 7.32
N VAL A 171 -1.94 -13.18 7.67
CA VAL A 171 -0.61 -12.89 8.27
C VAL A 171 0.50 -12.80 7.23
N SER A 172 0.39 -13.61 6.19
CA SER A 172 1.36 -13.68 5.11
C SER A 172 0.62 -13.94 3.79
N PRO A 173 0.75 -13.04 2.79
CA PRO A 173 0.11 -13.25 1.51
C PRO A 173 0.73 -14.43 0.75
N PRO A 174 0.00 -15.08 -0.17
CA PRO A 174 0.42 -16.32 -0.82
C PRO A 174 1.79 -16.26 -1.49
N TRP A 175 2.15 -15.11 -2.09
CA TRP A 175 3.45 -14.94 -2.76
C TRP A 175 4.65 -14.89 -1.81
N LEU A 176 4.45 -14.51 -0.54
CA LEU A 176 5.52 -14.53 0.47
C LEU A 176 5.68 -15.91 1.12
N VAL A 177 4.64 -16.74 1.11
CA VAL A 177 4.70 -18.11 1.65
C VAL A 177 5.70 -18.99 0.89
N SER A 178 5.99 -18.66 -0.38
CA SER A 178 7.01 -19.35 -1.18
C SER A 178 8.46 -19.01 -0.83
N TYR A 179 8.71 -18.03 0.05
CA TYR A 179 10.06 -17.56 0.40
C TYR A 179 10.31 -17.68 1.91
N PRO A 180 10.91 -18.79 2.40
CA PRO A 180 11.15 -18.97 3.82
C PRO A 180 12.21 -17.98 4.37
N PRO A 181 12.12 -17.60 5.67
CA PRO A 181 11.10 -18.01 6.63
C PRO A 181 9.74 -17.34 6.37
N VAL A 182 8.67 -18.12 6.47
CA VAL A 182 7.30 -17.63 6.36
C VAL A 182 6.89 -17.05 7.71
N ARG A 183 6.29 -15.86 7.70
CA ARG A 183 5.77 -15.25 8.93
C ARG A 183 4.58 -16.05 9.42
N GLU A 184 4.69 -16.57 10.63
CA GLU A 184 3.61 -17.20 11.34
C GLU A 184 2.86 -16.18 12.22
N PRO A 185 1.58 -16.43 12.55
CA PRO A 185 0.81 -15.54 13.41
C PRO A 185 1.47 -15.22 14.77
N GLU A 186 2.24 -16.18 15.31
CA GLU A 186 2.97 -16.06 16.57
C GLU A 186 4.17 -15.12 16.50
N ASP A 187 4.75 -14.93 15.31
CA ASP A 187 5.96 -14.11 15.14
C ASP A 187 5.68 -12.63 15.33
N ALA A 188 4.48 -12.18 14.91
CA ALA A 188 4.05 -10.79 14.98
C ALA A 188 2.53 -10.69 15.18
N PRO A 189 2.00 -11.05 16.36
CA PRO A 189 0.57 -11.21 16.59
C PRO A 189 -0.25 -9.92 16.48
N ASP A 190 0.40 -8.77 16.58
CA ASP A 190 -0.21 -7.44 16.47
C ASP A 190 0.05 -6.76 15.12
N LEU A 191 0.76 -7.43 14.21
CA LEU A 191 0.99 -6.88 12.87
C LEU A 191 -0.29 -6.99 12.03
N THR A 192 -0.69 -5.87 11.45
CA THR A 192 -1.78 -5.79 10.48
C THR A 192 -1.21 -5.87 9.07
N MET A 193 -1.55 -6.91 8.33
CA MET A 193 -1.09 -7.07 6.94
C MET A 193 -1.86 -6.12 6.04
N TRP A 194 -1.12 -5.35 5.24
CA TRP A 194 -1.71 -4.48 4.22
C TRP A 194 -2.29 -5.31 3.08
N SER A 195 -3.45 -4.88 2.58
CA SER A 195 -4.07 -5.41 1.37
C SER A 195 -4.80 -4.30 0.61
N ILE A 196 -5.07 -4.58 -0.66
CA ILE A 196 -5.70 -3.67 -1.61
C ILE A 196 -6.95 -4.34 -2.20
N LEU A 197 -8.00 -3.55 -2.46
CA LEU A 197 -9.03 -3.87 -3.45
C LEU A 197 -8.61 -3.28 -4.80
N SER A 198 -9.27 -3.71 -5.87
CA SER A 198 -8.98 -3.34 -7.26
C SER A 198 -8.95 -1.82 -7.50
N GLY A 199 -9.79 -1.05 -6.80
CA GLY A 199 -9.91 0.40 -7.01
C GLY A 199 -10.51 0.78 -8.36
N SER A 200 -11.18 -0.16 -9.04
CA SER A 200 -11.89 0.09 -10.29
C SER A 200 -13.28 0.67 -10.04
N HIS A 201 -13.89 1.23 -11.09
CA HIS A 201 -15.28 1.63 -11.06
C HIS A 201 -16.17 0.42 -10.75
N ASN A 202 -17.08 0.59 -9.80
CA ASN A 202 -18.08 -0.42 -9.48
C ASN A 202 -19.42 0.23 -9.15
N GLU A 203 -20.51 -0.40 -9.58
CA GLU A 203 -21.87 0.06 -9.25
C GLU A 203 -22.17 -0.05 -7.75
N LYS A 204 -21.58 -1.04 -7.08
CA LYS A 204 -21.74 -1.28 -5.64
C LYS A 204 -20.43 -1.07 -4.92
N GLY A 205 -20.47 -0.21 -3.90
CA GLY A 205 -19.35 -0.03 -2.98
C GLY A 205 -18.98 -1.34 -2.29
N LEU A 206 -17.71 -1.47 -1.96
CA LEU A 206 -17.18 -2.54 -1.12
C LEU A 206 -16.08 -1.93 -0.25
N TRP A 207 -16.19 -2.15 1.04
CA TRP A 207 -15.18 -1.77 2.02
C TRP A 207 -14.53 -3.02 2.62
N GLY A 208 -13.36 -2.85 3.23
CA GLY A 208 -12.77 -3.94 3.98
C GLY A 208 -11.86 -3.50 5.11
N PHE A 209 -11.66 -4.42 6.05
CA PHE A 209 -10.74 -4.25 7.15
C PHE A 209 -9.69 -5.37 7.22
N ASN A 210 -8.44 -5.02 7.49
CA ASN A 210 -7.41 -5.96 7.89
C ASN A 210 -7.35 -5.98 9.42
N LEU A 211 -7.26 -7.18 9.99
CA LEU A 211 -7.08 -7.41 11.42
C LEU A 211 -5.71 -8.03 11.66
N SER A 212 -5.10 -7.70 12.80
CA SER A 212 -3.95 -8.45 13.28
C SER A 212 -4.35 -9.89 13.62
N ALA A 213 -3.37 -10.80 13.69
CA ALA A 213 -3.63 -12.18 14.08
C ALA A 213 -4.35 -12.29 15.44
N ARG A 214 -3.99 -11.44 16.41
CA ARG A 214 -4.65 -11.40 17.72
C ARG A 214 -6.11 -10.95 17.63
N GLN A 215 -6.38 -9.87 16.89
CA GLN A 215 -7.74 -9.38 16.66
C GLN A 215 -8.59 -10.42 15.92
N GLY A 216 -8.04 -11.02 14.86
CA GLY A 216 -8.70 -12.05 14.07
C GLY A 216 -9.06 -13.28 14.90
N ARG A 217 -8.11 -13.82 15.68
CA ARG A 217 -8.37 -14.94 16.61
C ARG A 217 -9.46 -14.63 17.63
N ARG A 218 -9.43 -13.43 18.21
CA ARG A 218 -10.47 -12.99 19.16
C ARG A 218 -11.84 -12.98 18.48
N LEU A 219 -11.95 -12.39 17.28
CA LEU A 219 -13.22 -12.32 16.55
C LEU A 219 -13.72 -13.70 16.12
N ARG A 220 -12.84 -14.58 15.62
CA ARG A 220 -13.18 -15.97 15.27
C ARG A 220 -13.72 -16.73 16.48
N LYS A 221 -13.06 -16.58 17.63
CA LYS A 221 -13.50 -17.21 18.88
C LYS A 221 -14.90 -16.72 19.28
N ILE A 222 -15.16 -15.42 19.21
CA ILE A 222 -16.49 -14.85 19.49
C ILE A 222 -17.54 -15.45 18.55
N VAL A 223 -17.28 -15.51 17.24
CA VAL A 223 -18.20 -16.11 16.26
C VAL A 223 -18.45 -17.60 16.53
N GLN A 224 -17.44 -18.35 16.97
CA GLN A 224 -17.57 -19.78 17.27
C GLN A 224 -18.32 -20.06 18.58
N GLU A 225 -18.19 -19.19 19.57
CA GLU A 225 -18.81 -19.33 20.89
C GLU A 225 -20.22 -18.72 20.98
N SER A 226 -20.64 -17.94 19.98
CA SER A 226 -21.95 -17.27 19.97
C SER A 226 -23.04 -18.21 19.46
N ASP A 227 -24.15 -18.29 20.21
CA ASP A 227 -25.36 -19.00 19.78
C ASP A 227 -26.21 -18.19 18.79
N GLU A 228 -25.93 -16.88 18.66
CA GLU A 228 -26.58 -15.98 17.71
C GLU A 228 -25.59 -15.44 16.66
N SER A 229 -26.13 -14.81 15.62
CA SER A 229 -25.31 -14.19 14.59
C SER A 229 -24.56 -12.99 15.17
N VAL A 230 -23.24 -13.02 15.09
CA VAL A 230 -22.38 -11.88 15.43
C VAL A 230 -22.61 -10.78 14.40
N ILE A 231 -23.03 -9.61 14.87
CA ILE A 231 -23.28 -8.43 14.05
C ILE A 231 -22.16 -7.43 14.30
N LEU A 232 -21.55 -6.94 13.23
CA LEU A 232 -20.57 -5.88 13.29
C LEU A 232 -21.17 -4.57 12.81
N HIS A 233 -20.75 -3.48 13.41
CA HIS A 233 -20.99 -2.13 12.92
C HIS A 233 -19.71 -1.63 12.24
N ALA A 234 -19.83 -1.23 10.98
CA ALA A 234 -18.76 -0.63 10.20
C ALA A 234 -19.11 0.80 9.81
N GLU A 235 -18.19 1.72 10.07
CA GLU A 235 -18.26 3.11 9.60
C GLU A 235 -16.99 3.39 8.79
N VAL A 236 -17.14 3.73 7.51
CA VAL A 236 -16.02 4.07 6.61
C VAL A 236 -16.35 5.35 5.88
N ASP A 237 -15.42 6.30 5.94
CA ASP A 237 -15.43 7.53 5.16
C ASP A 237 -14.21 7.55 4.24
N ALA A 238 -14.44 7.21 2.97
CA ALA A 238 -13.43 7.17 1.92
C ALA A 238 -14.08 7.29 0.53
N ASP A 239 -13.37 7.94 -0.41
CA ASP A 239 -13.82 8.03 -1.80
C ASP A 239 -12.84 7.36 -2.77
N LEU A 240 -13.39 6.87 -3.87
CA LEU A 240 -12.66 6.59 -5.10
C LEU A 240 -13.11 7.60 -6.15
N ILE A 241 -12.16 8.37 -6.68
CA ILE A 241 -12.44 9.41 -7.67
C ILE A 241 -11.51 9.27 -8.87
N GLU A 242 -11.95 9.77 -10.01
CA GLU A 242 -11.03 10.03 -11.13
C GLU A 242 -10.05 11.13 -10.70
N GLY A 243 -8.76 10.83 -10.74
CA GLY A 243 -7.73 11.69 -10.20
C GLY A 243 -6.38 11.47 -10.86
N SER A 244 -5.31 11.68 -10.09
CA SER A 244 -3.94 11.49 -10.56
C SER A 244 -3.17 10.51 -9.72
N SER A 245 -2.23 9.84 -10.37
CA SER A 245 -1.09 9.20 -9.73
C SER A 245 0.19 9.93 -10.14
N GLU A 246 1.27 9.71 -9.41
CA GLU A 246 2.48 10.52 -9.50
C GLU A 246 3.71 9.69 -9.90
N LEU A 247 4.48 10.19 -10.87
CA LEU A 247 5.81 9.72 -11.23
C LEU A 247 6.84 10.79 -10.87
N VAL A 248 7.75 10.48 -9.95
CA VAL A 248 8.94 11.28 -9.69
C VAL A 248 9.93 11.06 -10.82
N ASN A 249 10.38 12.14 -11.46
CA ASN A 249 11.43 12.14 -12.47
C ASN A 249 12.56 13.08 -12.04
N ALA A 250 13.70 12.54 -11.63
CA ALA A 250 14.91 13.29 -11.34
C ALA A 250 16.06 12.89 -12.27
N ILE A 251 16.91 13.84 -12.66
CA ILE A 251 17.95 13.61 -13.67
C ILE A 251 19.30 14.21 -13.30
N LEU A 252 20.35 13.40 -13.44
CA LEU A 252 21.72 13.86 -13.57
C LEU A 252 22.10 13.81 -15.05
N LEU A 253 22.38 14.97 -15.64
CA LEU A 253 22.68 15.07 -17.07
C LEU A 253 24.08 14.52 -17.39
N GLY A 254 24.13 13.76 -18.48
CA GLY A 254 25.38 13.39 -19.13
C GLY A 254 26.02 14.55 -19.89
N THR A 255 27.09 14.25 -20.62
CA THR A 255 27.85 15.20 -21.42
C THR A 255 27.73 14.86 -22.89
N ASP A 256 28.64 14.04 -23.42
CA ASP A 256 28.74 13.71 -24.83
C ASP A 256 27.77 12.61 -25.29
N LEU A 257 27.17 11.87 -24.36
CA LEU A 257 26.14 10.86 -24.61
C LEU A 257 24.88 11.14 -23.79
N ALA A 258 24.51 12.42 -23.64
CA ALA A 258 23.43 12.83 -22.72
C ALA A 258 22.04 12.24 -23.08
N ASP A 259 21.82 11.88 -24.34
CA ASP A 259 20.58 11.25 -24.83
C ASP A 259 20.52 9.74 -24.56
N GLU A 260 21.64 9.12 -24.15
CA GLU A 260 21.65 7.75 -23.66
C GLU A 260 21.41 7.74 -22.15
N GLU A 261 20.37 7.01 -21.71
CA GLU A 261 19.90 7.05 -20.32
C GLU A 261 20.14 5.74 -19.57
N ILE A 262 20.52 5.86 -18.30
CA ILE A 262 20.52 4.76 -17.32
C ILE A 262 19.41 5.07 -16.31
N TRP A 263 18.51 4.11 -16.07
CA TRP A 263 17.38 4.30 -15.17
C TRP A 263 17.60 3.58 -13.85
N VAL A 264 17.39 4.30 -12.75
CA VAL A 264 17.30 3.79 -11.39
C VAL A 264 15.82 3.86 -10.99
N LEU A 265 15.20 2.69 -10.85
CA LEU A 265 13.76 2.56 -10.58
C LEU A 265 13.52 2.14 -9.13
N ALA A 266 12.54 2.76 -8.47
CA ALA A 266 11.97 2.26 -7.22
C ALA A 266 10.47 2.56 -7.19
N HIS A 267 9.65 1.58 -6.81
CA HIS A 267 8.22 1.81 -6.61
C HIS A 267 7.96 2.54 -5.28
N SER A 268 6.86 3.29 -5.20
CA SER A 268 6.52 4.24 -4.13
C SER A 268 5.10 4.03 -3.57
N SER A 269 4.38 2.99 -4.02
CA SER A 269 3.04 2.61 -3.54
C SER A 269 3.02 1.37 -2.63
N GLU A 270 3.63 1.44 -1.44
CA GLU A 270 3.55 0.42 -0.37
C GLU A 270 3.70 1.07 1.02
N PRO A 271 3.16 0.46 2.10
CA PRO A 271 3.13 1.08 3.42
C PRO A 271 4.41 0.93 4.26
N GLY A 272 5.42 0.17 3.80
CA GLY A 272 6.53 -0.24 4.65
C GLY A 272 7.79 0.62 4.56
N ALA A 273 8.56 0.64 5.66
CA ALA A 273 9.87 1.29 5.69
C ALA A 273 10.91 0.55 4.83
N ARG A 274 10.83 -0.78 4.76
CA ARG A 274 11.65 -1.60 3.86
C ARG A 274 11.03 -1.59 2.48
N ASP A 275 9.87 -2.22 2.36
CA ASP A 275 9.07 -2.23 1.14
C ASP A 275 8.01 -1.13 1.23
N ASN A 276 8.24 0.06 0.69
CA ASN A 276 9.21 0.42 -0.37
C ASN A 276 10.06 1.67 -0.10
N ALA A 277 9.84 2.34 1.05
CA ALA A 277 10.49 3.61 1.37
C ALA A 277 12.02 3.56 1.28
N SER A 278 12.63 2.42 1.65
CA SER A 278 14.07 2.24 1.61
C SER A 278 14.68 2.37 0.21
N GLY A 279 14.02 1.82 -0.81
CA GLY A 279 14.45 1.91 -2.20
C GLY A 279 14.34 3.34 -2.74
N CYS A 280 13.20 3.98 -2.47
CA CYS A 280 12.96 5.38 -2.88
C CYS A 280 14.00 6.34 -2.27
N CYS A 281 14.24 6.24 -0.95
CA CYS A 281 15.19 7.14 -0.28
C CYS A 281 16.65 6.82 -0.64
N LEU A 282 16.99 5.55 -0.90
CA LEU A 282 18.30 5.19 -1.40
C LEU A 282 18.55 5.77 -2.81
N SER A 283 17.53 5.80 -3.67
CA SER A 283 17.59 6.42 -4.99
C SER A 283 18.00 7.91 -4.91
N VAL A 284 17.36 8.66 -4.01
CA VAL A 284 17.71 10.06 -3.70
C VAL A 284 19.17 10.20 -3.23
N GLU A 285 19.59 9.33 -2.33
CA GLU A 285 20.93 9.37 -1.73
C GLU A 285 22.04 8.99 -2.71
N ILE A 286 21.78 8.04 -3.63
CA ILE A 286 22.68 7.71 -4.73
C ILE A 286 22.84 8.93 -5.65
N ALA A 287 21.73 9.58 -6.01
CA ALA A 287 21.76 10.76 -6.88
C ALA A 287 22.60 11.89 -6.26
N ARG A 288 22.38 12.19 -4.96
CA ARG A 288 23.19 13.16 -4.21
C ARG A 288 24.67 12.78 -4.18
N THR A 289 24.97 11.51 -3.89
CA THR A 289 26.33 10.98 -3.79
C THR A 289 27.09 11.18 -5.09
N LEU A 290 26.51 10.75 -6.22
CA LEU A 290 27.11 10.91 -7.54
C LEU A 290 27.37 12.38 -7.85
N LYS A 291 26.36 13.24 -7.68
CA LYS A 291 26.50 14.68 -7.89
C LYS A 291 27.62 15.28 -7.06
N THR A 292 27.68 14.96 -5.77
CA THR A 292 28.71 15.49 -4.85
C THR A 292 30.12 15.08 -5.27
N LEU A 293 30.30 13.82 -5.69
CA LEU A 293 31.60 13.33 -6.15
C LEU A 293 32.02 13.97 -7.48
N ILE A 294 31.08 14.23 -8.38
CA ILE A 294 31.34 14.91 -9.67
C ILE A 294 31.68 16.37 -9.45
N ASP A 295 30.88 17.10 -8.66
CA ASP A 295 31.10 18.52 -8.37
C ASP A 295 32.46 18.75 -7.68
N ASN A 296 32.85 17.82 -6.80
CA ASN A 296 34.15 17.83 -6.13
C ASN A 296 35.30 17.24 -6.96
N ARG A 297 35.07 16.90 -8.23
CA ARG A 297 36.05 16.31 -9.16
C ARG A 297 36.70 15.01 -8.67
N LYS A 298 36.04 14.29 -7.75
CA LYS A 298 36.45 12.95 -7.30
C LYS A 298 36.01 11.86 -8.30
N LEU A 299 34.93 12.12 -9.04
CA LEU A 299 34.53 11.35 -10.21
C LEU A 299 34.55 12.26 -11.46
N PRO A 300 34.83 11.70 -12.65
CA PRO A 300 34.67 12.45 -13.89
C PRO A 300 33.19 12.79 -14.15
N PRO A 301 32.90 13.80 -14.98
CA PRO A 301 31.54 14.05 -15.46
C PRO A 301 30.90 12.81 -16.06
N LEU A 302 29.58 12.65 -15.89
CA LEU A 302 28.85 11.57 -16.52
C LEU A 302 28.85 11.75 -18.03
N ARG A 303 29.09 10.67 -18.78
CA ARG A 303 28.90 10.68 -20.24
C ARG A 303 27.42 10.55 -20.60
N ARG A 304 26.74 9.60 -19.96
CA ARG A 304 25.31 9.30 -20.08
C ARG A 304 24.50 9.97 -18.99
N SER A 305 23.24 10.26 -19.28
CA SER A 305 22.32 10.75 -18.24
C SER A 305 21.87 9.60 -17.34
N ILE A 306 21.64 9.90 -16.05
CA ILE A 306 21.04 8.96 -15.10
C ILE A 306 19.71 9.54 -14.64
N LYS A 307 18.63 8.80 -14.86
CA LYS A 307 17.30 9.12 -14.35
C LYS A 307 17.00 8.29 -13.10
N PHE A 308 16.46 8.98 -12.10
CA PHE A 308 15.96 8.39 -10.86
C PHE A 308 14.45 8.53 -10.91
N LEU A 309 13.77 7.40 -11.07
CA LEU A 309 12.33 7.34 -11.29
C LEU A 309 11.64 6.63 -10.12
N ASN A 310 10.61 7.27 -9.55
CA ASN A 310 9.75 6.64 -8.55
C ASN A 310 8.28 6.71 -8.96
N ALA A 311 7.60 5.56 -8.99
CA ALA A 311 6.21 5.44 -9.47
C ALA A 311 5.44 4.40 -8.63
N VAL A 312 4.16 4.16 -8.94
CA VAL A 312 3.36 3.04 -8.41
C VAL A 312 3.91 1.72 -8.95
#